data_AF-A0A7W0T3W6-F1
#
_entry.id   AF-A0A7W0T3W6-F1
#
_cell.length_a   1.000
_cell.length_b   1.000
_cell.length_c   1.000
_cell.angle_alpha   90.00
_cell.angle_beta   90.00
_cell.angle_gamma   90.00
#
_symmetry.space_group_name_H-M   'P 1'
#
loop_
_entity.id
_entity.type
_entity.pdbx_description
1 polymer ?
#
loop_
_entity_poly.entity_id
_entity_poly.type
_entity_poly.pdbx_seq_one_letter_code
_entity_poly.pdbx_strand_id
1 'polypeptide(L)'
;VLSRLDAVARGVEALAGMRHVDPGAYLIDPAVCAATPPPRLHLATPELRIALATGMRESVTLGRTKQETTQTLVEQVKREPCAAAFAHMFAATTGTPAERERRLADAASDAERCDDERVRAEIALTTAALAFESAMLGTTITSKLKLAEVASQRVSQPDVAAAIEGLRSEVARRADQLTEAIARAESAMQGYAARNRIAAELGQGLAIIKMRLGRATPEDLAAIQPTLDAWRLRAVERLGADDDIVRAIDMTLANWQFHGGDVAGATATLERLYRPEPNEPARRIKGRVVDRSGAPVGGARVVAGKRIDGNQHTIALAADGGLRYATTGPDGTFEIADASEIGAIIAQHGELRSRPIPIADTVTLKLEPTSLVEGRVELAGHPPVTVVVVATDPTRPEFRATWATAVTADGTFALGGLPRGTLRVFTAIEGDTTRTGIARTLHLKTPTIRGIVLTVPSTKRVIHVLVRSTVGAPVVNGAVLVISGKVLTMSARELRKGMTGINERAARQLEGEHAPAAVVAQARAGDLFATMSDVPEGAASACAIALPADLADPTLNKKVETNLDKLILQCVPIPEKAEVVVVEVPPFPRLD
;
A
#
# COMPACT_ATOMS: atom_id res chain seq x y z
N VAL A 1 8.43 -33.08 -15.42
CA VAL A 1 9.34 -31.96 -15.77
C VAL A 1 9.32 -31.62 -17.26
N LEU A 2 9.74 -32.51 -18.18
CA LEU A 2 9.77 -32.21 -19.63
C LEU A 2 8.42 -31.76 -20.21
N SER A 3 7.31 -32.38 -19.80
CA SER A 3 5.96 -31.95 -20.21
C SER A 3 5.62 -30.52 -19.79
N ARG A 4 6.08 -30.08 -18.60
CA ARG A 4 5.88 -28.73 -18.07
C ARG A 4 6.75 -27.71 -18.82
N LEU A 5 7.99 -28.08 -19.15
CA LEU A 5 8.87 -27.27 -19.99
C LEU A 5 8.24 -27.03 -21.38
N ASP A 6 7.73 -28.07 -22.04
CA ASP A 6 7.00 -27.93 -23.31
C ASP A 6 5.76 -27.04 -23.18
N ALA A 7 4.99 -27.20 -22.09
CA ALA A 7 3.82 -26.37 -21.84
C ALA A 7 4.16 -24.88 -21.68
N VAL A 8 5.19 -24.56 -20.90
CA VAL A 8 5.65 -23.18 -20.69
C VAL A 8 6.26 -22.62 -21.97
N ALA A 9 7.09 -23.38 -22.69
CA ALA A 9 7.68 -22.95 -23.96
C ALA A 9 6.61 -22.57 -24.98
N ARG A 10 5.60 -23.42 -25.19
CA ARG A 10 4.46 -23.13 -26.08
C ARG A 10 3.64 -21.94 -25.61
N GLY A 11 3.47 -21.79 -24.30
CA GLY A 11 2.80 -20.63 -23.74
C GLY A 11 3.56 -19.34 -24.04
N VAL A 12 4.89 -19.32 -23.89
CA VAL A 12 5.75 -18.19 -24.27
C VAL A 12 5.68 -17.92 -25.78
N GLU A 13 5.72 -18.96 -26.62
CA GLU A 13 5.55 -18.82 -28.07
C GLU A 13 4.20 -18.19 -28.44
N ALA A 14 3.12 -18.57 -27.75
CA ALA A 14 1.79 -17.98 -27.94
C ALA A 14 1.69 -16.52 -27.47
N LEU A 15 2.69 -16.04 -26.72
CA LEU A 15 2.84 -14.67 -26.27
C LEU A 15 3.95 -13.93 -27.05
N ALA A 16 4.38 -14.47 -28.20
CA ALA A 16 5.38 -13.82 -29.04
C ALA A 16 5.00 -12.35 -29.33
N GLY A 17 5.89 -11.43 -28.95
CA GLY A 17 5.67 -9.99 -29.05
C GLY A 17 5.22 -9.32 -27.75
N MET A 18 4.75 -10.07 -26.75
CA MET A 18 4.59 -9.57 -25.38
C MET A 18 5.96 -9.56 -24.72
N ARG A 19 6.43 -8.38 -24.35
CA ARG A 19 7.65 -8.23 -23.55
C ARG A 19 7.33 -8.61 -22.09
N HIS A 20 8.35 -9.01 -21.32
CA HIS A 20 8.31 -9.09 -19.85
C HIS A 20 7.66 -10.33 -19.20
N VAL A 21 7.44 -11.43 -19.93
CA VAL A 21 6.98 -12.69 -19.29
C VAL A 21 8.11 -13.31 -18.46
N ASP A 22 7.87 -13.64 -17.19
CA ASP A 22 8.75 -14.49 -16.36
C ASP A 22 8.28 -15.95 -16.43
N PRO A 23 8.71 -16.75 -17.43
CA PRO A 23 8.35 -18.16 -17.48
C PRO A 23 8.91 -18.95 -16.30
N GLY A 24 9.95 -18.43 -15.63
CA GLY A 24 10.62 -19.08 -14.50
C GLY A 24 9.67 -19.40 -13.35
N ALA A 25 8.60 -18.62 -13.17
CA ALA A 25 7.56 -18.86 -12.18
C ALA A 25 6.86 -20.24 -12.34
N TYR A 26 6.76 -20.73 -13.57
CA TYR A 26 6.04 -21.96 -13.92
C TYR A 26 6.96 -23.15 -14.25
N LEU A 27 8.27 -22.90 -14.32
CA LEU A 27 9.28 -23.90 -14.60
C LEU A 27 9.66 -24.68 -13.34
N ILE A 28 9.81 -25.99 -13.52
CA ILE A 28 10.28 -26.91 -12.48
C ILE A 28 11.77 -27.18 -12.72
N ASP A 29 12.59 -26.94 -11.70
CA ASP A 29 14.00 -27.33 -11.72
C ASP A 29 14.12 -28.86 -11.79
N PRO A 30 14.76 -29.46 -12.82
CA PRO A 30 14.95 -30.90 -12.87
C PRO A 30 15.64 -31.48 -11.62
N ALA A 31 16.43 -30.69 -10.90
CA ALA A 31 17.11 -31.12 -9.68
C ALA A 31 16.14 -31.54 -8.56
N VAL A 32 14.88 -31.05 -8.56
CA VAL A 32 13.89 -31.46 -7.53
C VAL A 32 13.57 -32.96 -7.63
N CYS A 33 13.74 -33.57 -8.80
CA CYS A 33 13.53 -35.01 -8.97
C CYS A 33 14.58 -35.88 -8.25
N ALA A 34 15.68 -35.28 -7.78
CA ALA A 34 16.69 -35.97 -6.97
C ALA A 34 16.35 -35.96 -5.46
N ALA A 35 15.31 -35.24 -5.04
CA ALA A 35 14.83 -35.27 -3.66
C ALA A 35 14.32 -36.67 -3.27
N THR A 36 14.33 -37.00 -1.98
CA THR A 36 13.88 -38.29 -1.47
C THR A 36 12.77 -38.10 -0.42
N PRO A 37 11.50 -38.46 -0.73
CA PRO A 37 10.99 -38.84 -2.05
C PRO A 37 10.97 -37.66 -3.03
N PRO A 38 11.01 -37.90 -4.35
CA PRO A 38 10.86 -36.85 -5.34
C PRO A 38 9.43 -36.29 -5.27
N PRO A 39 9.22 -35.00 -5.63
CA PRO A 39 7.88 -34.43 -5.61
C PRO A 39 6.99 -35.11 -6.65
N ARG A 40 5.71 -35.25 -6.31
CA ARG A 40 4.69 -35.72 -7.27
C ARG A 40 4.36 -34.59 -8.24
N LEU A 41 4.55 -34.86 -9.53
CA LEU A 41 4.34 -33.90 -10.61
C LEU A 41 3.41 -34.50 -11.66
N HIS A 42 2.39 -33.75 -12.06
CA HIS A 42 1.44 -34.17 -13.08
C HIS A 42 1.95 -33.87 -14.49
N LEU A 43 1.51 -34.68 -15.47
CA LEU A 43 1.84 -34.45 -16.88
C LEU A 43 1.04 -33.25 -17.41
N ALA A 44 1.66 -32.44 -18.27
CA ALA A 44 0.98 -31.26 -18.78
C ALA A 44 -0.03 -31.62 -19.88
N THR A 45 -1.31 -31.53 -19.53
CA THR A 45 -2.46 -31.70 -20.43
C THR A 45 -2.64 -30.47 -21.34
N PRO A 46 -3.43 -30.57 -22.43
CA PRO A 46 -3.83 -29.41 -23.24
C PRO A 46 -4.49 -28.30 -22.42
N GLU A 47 -5.36 -28.66 -21.48
CA GLU A 47 -6.07 -27.73 -20.59
C GLU A 47 -5.10 -27.00 -19.65
N LEU A 48 -4.13 -27.72 -19.08
CA LEU A 48 -3.11 -27.11 -18.22
C LEU A 48 -2.24 -26.13 -19.00
N ARG A 49 -1.90 -26.44 -20.25
CA ARG A 49 -1.17 -25.51 -21.13
C ARG A 49 -1.95 -24.21 -21.35
N ILE A 50 -3.27 -24.31 -21.57
CA ILE A 50 -4.15 -23.15 -21.73
C ILE A 50 -4.17 -22.30 -20.45
N ALA A 51 -4.28 -22.95 -19.29
CA ALA A 51 -4.26 -22.25 -18.00
C ALA A 51 -2.92 -21.52 -17.76
N LEU A 52 -1.78 -22.18 -18.00
CA LEU A 52 -0.45 -21.57 -17.82
C LEU A 52 -0.19 -20.43 -18.82
N ALA A 53 -0.56 -20.62 -20.09
CA ALA A 53 -0.42 -19.57 -21.10
C ALA A 53 -1.28 -18.35 -20.78
N THR A 54 -2.50 -18.55 -20.29
CA THR A 54 -3.35 -17.45 -19.81
C THR A 54 -2.72 -16.77 -18.59
N GLY A 55 -2.25 -17.54 -17.60
CA GLY A 55 -1.54 -16.98 -16.44
C GLY A 55 -0.35 -16.10 -16.80
N MET A 56 0.50 -16.57 -17.72
CA MET A 56 1.64 -15.80 -18.24
C MET A 56 1.19 -14.52 -18.95
N ARG A 57 0.14 -14.58 -19.78
CA ARG A 57 -0.42 -13.40 -20.45
C ARG A 57 -0.93 -12.35 -19.45
N GLU A 58 -1.64 -12.81 -18.43
CA GLU A 58 -2.20 -11.93 -17.42
C GLU A 58 -1.11 -11.32 -16.55
N SER A 59 -0.03 -12.05 -16.27
CA SER A 59 1.12 -11.55 -15.50
C SER A 59 1.87 -10.37 -16.16
N VAL A 60 1.75 -10.22 -17.49
CA VAL A 60 2.38 -9.12 -18.24
C VAL A 60 1.42 -7.99 -18.60
N THR A 61 0.11 -8.22 -18.44
CA THR A 61 -0.87 -7.19 -18.75
C THR A 61 -0.99 -6.27 -17.54
N LEU A 62 -0.43 -5.07 -17.65
CA LEU A 62 -0.59 -4.01 -16.66
C LEU A 62 -2.07 -3.70 -16.43
N GLY A 63 -2.60 -4.19 -15.30
CA GLY A 63 -3.98 -3.97 -14.91
C GLY A 63 -4.58 -5.21 -14.26
N ARG A 64 -5.80 -5.06 -13.75
CA ARG A 64 -6.56 -6.20 -13.24
C ARG A 64 -6.98 -7.08 -14.40
N THR A 65 -6.74 -8.39 -14.26
CA THR A 65 -7.34 -9.37 -15.15
C THR A 65 -8.85 -9.16 -15.21
N LYS A 66 -9.43 -9.19 -16.40
CA LYS A 66 -10.88 -9.06 -16.55
C LYS A 66 -11.57 -10.28 -15.96
N GLN A 67 -12.61 -10.05 -15.16
CA GLN A 67 -13.39 -11.13 -14.53
C GLN A 67 -13.91 -12.12 -15.58
N GLU A 68 -14.40 -11.64 -16.73
CA GLU A 68 -14.89 -12.45 -17.85
C GLU A 68 -13.81 -13.41 -18.40
N THR A 69 -12.56 -12.94 -18.52
CA THR A 69 -11.43 -13.77 -18.98
C THR A 69 -11.18 -14.93 -18.03
N THR A 70 -11.15 -14.67 -16.71
CA THR A 70 -10.94 -15.74 -15.72
C THR A 70 -12.12 -16.70 -15.63
N GLN A 71 -13.35 -16.23 -15.75
CA GLN A 71 -14.55 -17.07 -15.77
C GLN A 71 -14.57 -17.99 -16.99
N THR A 72 -14.25 -17.45 -18.17
CA THR A 72 -14.12 -18.24 -19.41
C THR A 72 -13.06 -19.31 -19.25
N LEU A 73 -11.90 -18.97 -18.66
CA LEU A 73 -10.85 -19.94 -18.40
C LEU A 73 -11.32 -21.06 -17.46
N VAL A 74 -11.97 -20.73 -16.34
CA VAL A 74 -12.51 -21.71 -15.38
C VAL A 74 -13.45 -22.69 -16.09
N GLU A 75 -14.39 -22.20 -16.90
CA GLU A 75 -15.32 -23.07 -17.62
C GLU A 75 -14.62 -23.95 -18.67
N GLN A 76 -13.62 -23.40 -19.35
CA GLN A 76 -12.86 -24.11 -20.38
C GLN A 76 -12.07 -25.29 -19.80
N VAL A 77 -11.52 -25.17 -18.59
CA VAL A 77 -10.59 -26.16 -18.04
C VAL A 77 -11.15 -26.97 -16.88
N LYS A 78 -12.42 -26.78 -16.48
CA LYS A 78 -13.07 -27.41 -15.31
C LYS A 78 -13.00 -28.94 -15.22
N ARG A 79 -12.68 -29.63 -16.32
CA ARG A 79 -12.59 -31.11 -16.37
C ARG A 79 -11.22 -31.63 -15.95
N GLU A 80 -10.20 -30.79 -15.95
CA GLU A 80 -8.83 -31.16 -15.61
C GLU A 80 -8.42 -30.45 -14.30
N PRO A 81 -8.28 -31.17 -13.18
CA PRO A 81 -8.07 -30.57 -11.87
C PRO A 81 -6.86 -29.64 -11.77
N CYS A 82 -5.74 -29.95 -12.42
CA CYS A 82 -4.54 -29.10 -12.34
C CYS A 82 -4.77 -27.75 -13.02
N ALA A 83 -5.37 -27.75 -14.21
CA ALA A 83 -5.75 -26.55 -14.93
C ALA A 83 -6.83 -25.75 -14.19
N ALA A 84 -7.82 -26.44 -13.62
CA ALA A 84 -8.89 -25.81 -12.84
C ALA A 84 -8.34 -25.10 -11.60
N ALA A 85 -7.37 -25.70 -10.89
CA ALA A 85 -6.69 -25.06 -9.77
C ALA A 85 -6.08 -23.70 -10.16
N PHE A 86 -5.33 -23.66 -11.28
CA PHE A 86 -4.78 -22.41 -11.81
C PHE A 86 -5.86 -21.41 -12.22
N ALA A 87 -6.90 -21.87 -12.92
CA ALA A 87 -7.97 -21.00 -13.37
C ALA A 87 -8.70 -20.35 -12.19
N HIS A 88 -8.97 -21.10 -11.13
CA HIS A 88 -9.57 -20.59 -9.91
C HIS A 88 -8.62 -19.65 -9.15
N MET A 89 -7.31 -19.94 -9.11
CA MET A 89 -6.31 -19.03 -8.56
C MET A 89 -6.28 -17.69 -9.29
N PHE A 90 -6.28 -17.70 -10.62
CA PHE A 90 -6.33 -16.46 -11.40
C PHE A 90 -7.67 -15.75 -11.23
N ALA A 91 -8.79 -16.47 -11.17
CA ALA A 91 -10.10 -15.88 -10.88
C ALA A 91 -10.14 -15.17 -9.51
N ALA A 92 -9.36 -15.64 -8.53
CA ALA A 92 -9.29 -15.03 -7.20
C ALA A 92 -8.64 -13.64 -7.17
N THR A 93 -7.86 -13.27 -8.18
CA THR A 93 -7.32 -11.90 -8.29
C THR A 93 -8.41 -10.88 -8.67
N THR A 94 -9.60 -11.37 -9.02
CA THR A 94 -10.76 -10.58 -9.44
C THR A 94 -11.95 -10.81 -8.51
N GLY A 95 -12.93 -9.90 -8.54
CA GLY A 95 -14.18 -10.03 -7.80
C GLY A 95 -14.11 -9.53 -6.36
N THR A 96 -15.19 -9.80 -5.63
CA THR A 96 -15.35 -9.42 -4.21
C THR A 96 -14.48 -10.29 -3.29
N PRO A 97 -14.16 -9.84 -2.07
CA PRO A 97 -13.56 -10.66 -1.02
C PRO A 97 -14.09 -12.09 -0.88
N ALA A 98 -15.41 -12.24 -0.76
CA ALA A 98 -16.06 -13.53 -0.55
C ALA A 98 -15.92 -14.43 -1.79
N GLU A 99 -15.99 -13.84 -2.98
CA GLU A 99 -15.72 -14.58 -4.21
C GLU A 99 -14.27 -15.01 -4.30
N ARG A 100 -13.31 -14.12 -3.97
CA ARG A 100 -11.88 -14.43 -3.91
C ARG A 100 -11.61 -15.59 -2.97
N GLU A 101 -12.12 -15.54 -1.74
CA GLU A 101 -11.94 -16.61 -0.76
C GLU A 101 -12.52 -17.94 -1.25
N ARG A 102 -13.74 -17.92 -1.80
CA ARG A 102 -14.35 -19.11 -2.43
C ARG A 102 -13.48 -19.64 -3.57
N ARG A 103 -12.98 -18.77 -4.46
CA ARG A 103 -12.12 -19.18 -5.58
C ARG A 103 -10.80 -19.78 -5.11
N LEU A 104 -10.20 -19.27 -4.04
CA LEU A 104 -9.00 -19.89 -3.46
C LEU A 104 -9.30 -21.23 -2.81
N ALA A 105 -10.47 -21.39 -2.19
CA ALA A 105 -10.91 -22.68 -1.66
C ALA A 105 -11.15 -23.71 -2.78
N ASP A 106 -11.80 -23.30 -3.87
CA ASP A 106 -11.96 -24.12 -5.09
C ASP A 106 -10.59 -24.52 -5.65
N ALA A 107 -9.67 -23.56 -5.78
CA ALA A 107 -8.31 -23.80 -6.28
C ALA A 107 -7.54 -24.80 -5.40
N ALA A 108 -7.67 -24.69 -4.08
CA ALA A 108 -7.03 -25.61 -3.14
C ALA A 108 -7.60 -27.03 -3.25
N SER A 109 -8.94 -27.16 -3.34
CA SER A 109 -9.62 -28.44 -3.57
C SER A 109 -9.16 -29.10 -4.88
N ASP A 110 -9.02 -28.32 -5.94
CA ASP A 110 -8.58 -28.79 -7.25
C ASP A 110 -7.11 -29.21 -7.25
N ALA A 111 -6.25 -28.46 -6.55
CA ALA A 111 -4.85 -28.81 -6.36
C ALA A 111 -4.67 -30.12 -5.58
N GLU A 112 -5.54 -30.40 -4.61
CA GLU A 112 -5.57 -31.71 -3.94
C GLU A 112 -5.96 -32.83 -4.92
N ARG A 113 -7.01 -32.64 -5.73
CA ARG A 113 -7.44 -33.63 -6.74
C ARG A 113 -6.43 -33.87 -7.86
N CYS A 114 -5.66 -32.85 -8.24
CA CYS A 114 -4.62 -32.90 -9.26
C CYS A 114 -3.42 -33.78 -8.88
N ASP A 115 -3.16 -33.91 -7.57
CA ASP A 115 -1.99 -34.62 -7.02
C ASP A 115 -0.62 -34.14 -7.49
N ASP A 116 -0.52 -32.86 -7.90
CA ASP A 116 0.73 -32.18 -8.23
C ASP A 116 1.18 -31.28 -7.06
N GLU A 117 2.32 -31.61 -6.47
CA GLU A 117 2.87 -30.90 -5.31
C GLU A 117 3.37 -29.50 -5.66
N ARG A 118 3.78 -29.25 -6.91
CA ARG A 118 4.12 -27.89 -7.36
C ARG A 118 2.87 -27.03 -7.43
N VAL A 119 1.78 -27.54 -7.99
CA VAL A 119 0.50 -26.80 -8.06
C VAL A 119 0.00 -26.48 -6.65
N ARG A 120 -0.01 -27.46 -5.72
CA ARG A 120 -0.40 -27.23 -4.32
C ARG A 120 0.44 -26.14 -3.66
N ALA A 121 1.76 -26.14 -3.86
CA ALA A 121 2.64 -25.11 -3.32
C ALA A 121 2.31 -23.71 -3.90
N GLU A 122 2.07 -23.59 -5.21
CA GLU A 122 1.70 -22.31 -5.83
C GLU A 122 0.36 -21.76 -5.31
N ILE A 123 -0.66 -22.62 -5.19
CA ILE A 123 -1.96 -22.24 -4.63
C ILE A 123 -1.81 -21.80 -3.18
N ALA A 124 -1.06 -22.55 -2.36
CA ALA A 124 -0.88 -22.22 -0.95
C ALA A 124 -0.10 -20.92 -0.75
N LEU A 125 0.96 -20.68 -1.54
CA LEU A 125 1.72 -19.42 -1.54
C LEU A 125 0.84 -18.23 -1.93
N THR A 126 0.06 -18.36 -3.01
CA THR A 126 -0.86 -17.31 -3.47
C THR A 126 -1.95 -17.04 -2.43
N THR A 127 -2.50 -18.09 -1.84
CA THR A 127 -3.50 -17.98 -0.76
C THR A 127 -2.94 -17.25 0.45
N ALA A 128 -1.69 -17.51 0.83
CA ALA A 128 -1.01 -16.80 1.91
C ALA A 128 -0.75 -15.33 1.54
N ALA A 129 -0.22 -15.06 0.34
CA ALA A 129 0.03 -13.70 -0.15
C ALA A 129 -1.24 -12.84 -0.16
N LEU A 130 -2.35 -13.36 -0.72
CA LEU A 130 -3.63 -12.64 -0.76
C LEU A 130 -4.23 -12.42 0.65
N ALA A 131 -3.90 -13.25 1.64
CA ALA A 131 -4.34 -13.02 3.01
C ALA A 131 -3.68 -11.79 3.64
N PHE A 132 -2.48 -11.40 3.19
CA PHE A 132 -1.85 -10.15 3.62
C PHE A 132 -2.56 -8.92 3.05
N GLU A 133 -3.29 -9.02 1.93
CA GLU A 133 -4.07 -7.90 1.39
C GLU A 133 -5.32 -7.60 2.23
N SER A 134 -5.96 -8.64 2.76
CA SER A 134 -7.25 -8.49 3.46
C SER A 134 -7.10 -8.27 4.97
N ALA A 135 -6.03 -8.73 5.61
CA ALA A 135 -5.83 -8.62 7.05
C ALA A 135 -4.50 -7.96 7.41
N MET A 136 -4.40 -7.34 8.60
CA MET A 136 -3.15 -6.73 9.09
C MET A 136 -2.15 -7.80 9.53
N LEU A 137 -2.39 -8.49 10.64
CA LEU A 137 -1.63 -9.65 11.11
C LEU A 137 -2.53 -10.49 12.04
N GLY A 138 -2.77 -11.75 11.68
CA GLY A 138 -3.52 -12.66 12.55
C GLY A 138 -3.49 -14.12 12.11
N THR A 139 -4.23 -14.97 12.84
CA THR A 139 -4.26 -16.43 12.72
C THR A 139 -4.51 -16.91 11.30
N THR A 140 -5.30 -16.18 10.51
CA THR A 140 -5.57 -16.51 9.11
C THR A 140 -4.30 -16.41 8.26
N ILE A 141 -3.48 -15.37 8.46
CA ILE A 141 -2.21 -15.21 7.75
C ILE A 141 -1.23 -16.30 8.21
N THR A 142 -1.08 -16.53 9.51
CA THR A 142 -0.10 -17.49 10.03
C THR A 142 -0.46 -18.93 9.70
N SER A 143 -1.74 -19.31 9.75
CA SER A 143 -2.19 -20.63 9.29
C SER A 143 -2.00 -20.84 7.78
N LYS A 144 -2.34 -19.86 6.94
CA LYS A 144 -2.13 -19.95 5.48
C LYS A 144 -0.65 -19.98 5.13
N LEU A 145 0.18 -19.17 5.79
CA LEU A 145 1.64 -19.24 5.66
C LEU A 145 2.15 -20.63 6.06
N LYS A 146 1.66 -21.21 7.16
CA LYS A 146 2.08 -22.54 7.59
C LYS A 146 1.74 -23.63 6.57
N LEU A 147 0.54 -23.56 5.98
CA LEU A 147 0.16 -24.46 4.88
C LEU A 147 1.07 -24.27 3.67
N ALA A 148 1.40 -23.03 3.31
CA ALA A 148 2.32 -22.73 2.23
C ALA A 148 3.73 -23.27 2.49
N GLU A 149 4.24 -23.18 3.73
CA GLU A 149 5.53 -23.76 4.12
C GLU A 149 5.56 -25.27 3.90
N VAL A 150 4.54 -25.98 4.41
CA VAL A 150 4.45 -27.43 4.31
C VAL A 150 4.36 -27.88 2.86
N ALA A 151 3.55 -27.19 2.03
CA ALA A 151 3.44 -27.49 0.61
C ALA A 151 4.76 -27.20 -0.14
N SER A 152 5.42 -26.09 0.18
CA SER A 152 6.69 -25.67 -0.46
C SER A 152 7.85 -26.62 -0.16
N GLN A 153 7.91 -27.16 1.06
CA GLN A 153 8.93 -28.14 1.47
C GLN A 153 8.92 -29.40 0.60
N ARG A 154 7.75 -29.83 0.08
CA ARG A 154 7.64 -30.99 -0.80
C ARG A 154 8.31 -30.77 -2.16
N VAL A 155 8.33 -29.55 -2.65
CA VAL A 155 8.95 -29.19 -3.94
C VAL A 155 10.44 -28.91 -3.78
N SER A 156 10.84 -28.23 -2.69
CA SER A 156 12.24 -27.88 -2.39
C SER A 156 12.99 -27.12 -3.50
N GLN A 157 12.26 -26.34 -4.33
CA GLN A 157 12.86 -25.49 -5.37
C GLN A 157 13.25 -24.11 -4.78
N PRO A 158 14.42 -23.54 -5.13
CA PRO A 158 14.91 -22.31 -4.50
C PRO A 158 13.98 -21.08 -4.55
N ASP A 159 13.29 -20.83 -5.67
CA ASP A 159 12.37 -19.69 -5.79
C ASP A 159 11.03 -19.92 -5.06
N VAL A 160 10.66 -21.17 -4.80
CA VAL A 160 9.51 -21.53 -3.96
C VAL A 160 9.85 -21.29 -2.50
N ALA A 161 11.05 -21.66 -2.06
CA ALA A 161 11.57 -21.29 -0.75
C ALA A 161 11.71 -19.76 -0.61
N ALA A 162 12.16 -19.07 -1.67
CA ALA A 162 12.22 -17.61 -1.69
C ALA A 162 10.86 -16.94 -1.47
N ALA A 163 9.80 -17.47 -2.10
CA ALA A 163 8.45 -16.95 -1.88
C ALA A 163 8.01 -17.08 -0.41
N ILE A 164 8.36 -18.17 0.28
CA ILE A 164 8.13 -18.32 1.72
C ILE A 164 8.91 -17.27 2.53
N GLU A 165 10.19 -17.06 2.22
CA GLU A 165 11.00 -16.04 2.91
C GLU A 165 10.47 -14.63 2.66
N GLY A 166 9.92 -14.34 1.47
CA GLY A 166 9.22 -13.08 1.19
C GLY A 166 7.97 -12.89 2.05
N LEU A 167 7.17 -13.94 2.24
CA LEU A 167 6.00 -13.89 3.15
C LEU A 167 6.43 -13.75 4.61
N ARG A 168 7.51 -14.41 5.05
CA ARG A 168 8.08 -14.25 6.39
C ARG A 168 8.63 -12.85 6.61
N SER A 169 9.27 -12.26 5.60
CA SER A 169 9.68 -10.86 5.60
C SER A 169 8.47 -9.95 5.84
N GLU A 170 7.36 -10.19 5.15
CA GLU A 170 6.13 -9.40 5.32
C GLU A 170 5.54 -9.53 6.74
N VAL A 171 5.56 -10.74 7.35
CA VAL A 171 5.19 -10.92 8.77
C VAL A 171 6.08 -10.08 9.68
N ALA A 172 7.40 -10.21 9.54
CA ALA A 172 8.37 -9.49 10.36
C ALA A 172 8.25 -7.96 10.20
N ARG A 173 8.04 -7.48 8.96
CA ARG A 173 7.84 -6.07 8.64
C ARG A 173 6.61 -5.50 9.33
N ARG A 174 5.47 -6.18 9.24
CA ARG A 174 4.23 -5.77 9.94
C ARG A 174 4.34 -5.92 11.45
N ALA A 175 5.24 -6.79 11.91
CA ALA A 175 5.61 -6.93 13.30
C ALA A 175 6.63 -5.88 13.79
N ASP A 176 6.99 -4.89 12.95
CA ASP A 176 7.98 -3.84 13.25
C ASP A 176 9.38 -4.40 13.58
N GLN A 177 9.70 -5.59 13.05
CA GLN A 177 10.99 -6.27 13.18
C GLN A 177 11.83 -6.05 11.90
N LEU A 178 12.11 -4.79 11.57
CA LEU A 178 12.71 -4.40 10.28
C LEU A 178 14.04 -5.11 9.97
N THR A 179 14.87 -5.38 10.97
CA THR A 179 16.14 -6.12 10.75
C THR A 179 15.91 -7.56 10.33
N GLU A 180 14.98 -8.28 10.98
CA GLU A 180 14.61 -9.63 10.55
C GLU A 180 13.95 -9.59 9.17
N ALA A 181 13.02 -8.66 8.95
CA ALA A 181 12.35 -8.51 7.68
C ALA A 181 13.34 -8.30 6.51
N ILE A 182 14.34 -7.43 6.69
CA ILE A 182 15.42 -7.23 5.70
C ILE A 182 16.18 -8.53 5.45
N ALA A 183 16.61 -9.24 6.50
CA ALA A 183 17.36 -10.50 6.35
C ALA A 183 16.54 -11.58 5.60
N ARG A 184 15.23 -11.67 5.88
CA ARG A 184 14.30 -12.57 5.19
C ARG A 184 14.13 -12.20 3.72
N ALA A 185 13.94 -10.91 3.42
CA ALA A 185 13.86 -10.44 2.03
C ALA A 185 15.18 -10.65 1.27
N GLU A 186 16.34 -10.48 1.91
CA GLU A 186 17.64 -10.76 1.31
C GLU A 186 17.79 -12.26 0.99
N SER A 187 17.31 -13.14 1.86
CA SER A 187 17.23 -14.58 1.58
C SER A 187 16.30 -14.90 0.41
N ALA A 188 15.14 -14.23 0.33
CA ALA A 188 14.23 -14.33 -0.80
C ALA A 188 14.87 -13.87 -2.12
N MET A 189 15.57 -12.73 -2.13
CA MET A 189 16.34 -12.27 -3.29
C MET A 189 17.32 -13.34 -3.79
N GLN A 190 18.10 -13.94 -2.89
CA GLN A 190 19.07 -14.98 -3.23
C GLN A 190 18.40 -16.20 -3.86
N GLY A 191 17.27 -16.66 -3.32
CA GLY A 191 16.55 -17.81 -3.87
C GLY A 191 15.95 -17.54 -5.25
N TYR A 192 15.46 -16.32 -5.53
CA TYR A 192 15.06 -15.91 -6.88
C TYR A 192 16.25 -15.78 -7.83
N ALA A 193 17.37 -15.23 -7.38
CA ALA A 193 18.61 -15.10 -8.15
C ALA A 193 19.16 -16.47 -8.58
N ALA A 194 19.11 -17.47 -7.70
CA ALA A 194 19.52 -18.85 -7.99
C ALA A 194 18.72 -19.50 -9.14
N ARG A 195 17.54 -18.96 -9.44
CA ARG A 195 16.66 -19.39 -10.55
C ARG A 195 16.64 -18.40 -11.72
N ASN A 196 17.52 -17.40 -11.71
CA ASN A 196 17.59 -16.31 -12.69
C ASN A 196 16.23 -15.58 -12.87
N ARG A 197 15.43 -15.48 -11.79
CA ARG A 197 14.15 -14.77 -11.78
C ARG A 197 14.36 -13.30 -11.44
N ILE A 198 14.97 -12.57 -12.39
CA ILE A 198 15.49 -11.20 -12.17
C ILE A 198 14.41 -10.23 -11.68
N ALA A 199 13.20 -10.24 -12.27
CA ALA A 199 12.13 -9.35 -11.85
C ALA A 199 11.68 -9.61 -10.40
N ALA A 200 11.53 -10.88 -10.01
CA ALA A 200 11.16 -11.27 -8.65
C ALA A 200 12.27 -10.95 -7.63
N GLU A 201 13.53 -11.20 -7.99
CA GLU A 201 14.71 -10.81 -7.21
C GLU A 201 14.71 -9.30 -6.93
N LEU A 202 14.63 -8.48 -7.97
CA LEU A 202 14.67 -7.03 -7.82
C LEU A 202 13.41 -6.49 -7.12
N GLY A 203 12.26 -7.15 -7.27
CA GLY A 203 11.04 -6.83 -6.53
C GLY A 203 11.23 -6.95 -5.01
N GLN A 204 11.90 -8.02 -4.54
CA GLN A 204 12.29 -8.15 -3.13
C GLN A 204 13.34 -7.10 -2.74
N GLY A 205 14.25 -6.76 -3.65
CA GLY A 205 15.19 -5.66 -3.48
C GLY A 205 14.51 -4.33 -3.16
N LEU A 206 13.47 -3.95 -3.92
CA LEU A 206 12.70 -2.73 -3.68
C LEU A 206 12.01 -2.74 -2.30
N ALA A 207 11.52 -3.90 -1.86
CA ALA A 207 10.97 -4.06 -0.50
C ALA A 207 12.04 -3.81 0.57
N ILE A 208 13.28 -4.28 0.38
CA ILE A 208 14.40 -3.99 1.28
C ILE A 208 14.70 -2.50 1.33
N ILE A 209 14.71 -1.80 0.20
CA ILE A 209 14.95 -0.34 0.17
C ILE A 209 13.90 0.39 1.02
N LYS A 210 12.63 0.00 0.93
CA LYS A 210 11.56 0.57 1.75
C LYS A 210 11.79 0.32 3.25
N MET A 211 12.16 -0.90 3.63
CA MET A 211 12.45 -1.24 5.04
C MET A 211 13.70 -0.53 5.57
N ARG A 212 14.74 -0.36 4.73
CA ARG A 212 15.94 0.41 5.04
C ARG A 212 15.63 1.89 5.24
N LEU A 213 14.75 2.47 4.41
CA LEU A 213 14.26 3.83 4.61
C LEU A 213 13.49 3.97 5.93
N GLY A 214 12.66 2.98 6.30
CA GLY A 214 11.96 2.95 7.58
C GLY A 214 12.88 2.80 8.80
N ARG A 215 13.93 1.98 8.69
CA ARG A 215 14.94 1.78 9.75
C ARG A 215 15.91 2.96 9.87
N ALA A 216 16.22 3.59 8.74
CA ALA A 216 16.92 4.86 8.62
C ALA A 216 18.29 4.96 9.32
N THR A 217 19.04 3.86 9.40
CA THR A 217 20.44 3.96 9.88
C THR A 217 21.30 4.71 8.86
N PRO A 218 22.42 5.36 9.28
CA PRO A 218 23.33 6.02 8.34
C PRO A 218 23.81 5.09 7.22
N GLU A 219 24.10 3.82 7.55
CA GLU A 219 24.53 2.79 6.60
C GLU A 219 23.43 2.45 5.60
N ASP A 220 22.19 2.31 6.08
CA ASP A 220 21.02 2.07 5.23
C ASP A 220 20.84 3.18 4.20
N LEU A 221 20.82 4.43 4.67
CA LEU A 221 20.58 5.60 3.83
C LEU A 221 21.70 5.81 2.80
N ALA A 222 22.96 5.60 3.19
CA ALA A 222 24.10 5.69 2.28
C ALA A 222 24.07 4.61 1.18
N ALA A 223 23.48 3.44 1.46
CA ALA A 223 23.43 2.33 0.51
C ALA A 223 22.32 2.46 -0.54
N ILE A 224 21.26 3.24 -0.31
CA ILE A 224 20.05 3.25 -1.16
C ILE A 224 20.36 3.65 -2.61
N GLN A 225 20.93 4.84 -2.83
CA GLN A 225 21.15 5.37 -4.18
C GLN A 225 22.07 4.47 -5.03
N PRO A 226 23.29 4.09 -4.58
CA PRO A 226 24.15 3.19 -5.35
C PRO A 226 23.51 1.83 -5.65
N THR A 227 22.70 1.31 -4.72
CA THR A 227 21.99 0.03 -4.90
C THR A 227 20.94 0.14 -5.99
N LEU A 228 20.11 1.18 -5.95
CA LEU A 228 19.09 1.42 -6.98
C LEU A 228 19.72 1.64 -8.37
N ASP A 229 20.82 2.39 -8.46
CA ASP A 229 21.54 2.61 -9.72
C ASP A 229 22.08 1.30 -10.31
N ALA A 230 22.70 0.45 -9.49
CA ALA A 230 23.21 -0.86 -9.91
C ALA A 230 22.08 -1.81 -10.35
N TRP A 231 20.98 -1.84 -9.61
CA TRP A 231 19.81 -2.64 -9.95
C TRP A 231 19.12 -2.16 -11.21
N ARG A 232 19.01 -0.85 -11.41
CA ARG A 232 18.46 -0.26 -12.63
C ARG A 232 19.29 -0.69 -13.84
N LEU A 233 20.62 -0.56 -13.77
CA LEU A 233 21.52 -0.96 -14.85
C LEU A 233 21.31 -2.43 -15.21
N ARG A 234 21.32 -3.31 -14.22
CA ARG A 234 21.08 -4.75 -14.41
C ARG A 234 19.69 -5.05 -14.95
N ALA A 235 18.65 -4.39 -14.47
CA ALA A 235 17.28 -4.57 -14.94
C ALA A 235 17.15 -4.18 -16.42
N VAL A 236 17.70 -3.03 -16.82
CA VAL A 236 17.71 -2.59 -18.21
C VAL A 236 18.46 -3.58 -19.11
N GLU A 237 19.62 -4.07 -18.67
CA GLU A 237 20.42 -5.05 -19.43
C GLU A 237 19.67 -6.38 -19.63
N ARG A 238 18.97 -6.86 -18.58
CA ARG A 238 18.40 -8.21 -18.55
C ARG A 238 16.95 -8.29 -19.01
N LEU A 239 16.19 -7.21 -18.83
CA LEU A 239 14.74 -7.16 -19.01
C LEU A 239 14.30 -6.08 -20.01
N GLY A 240 15.16 -5.10 -20.30
CA GLY A 240 14.89 -3.97 -21.18
C GLY A 240 14.35 -2.75 -20.43
N ALA A 241 14.54 -1.56 -21.00
CA ALA A 241 14.21 -0.29 -20.35
C ALA A 241 12.71 -0.05 -20.11
N ASP A 242 11.84 -0.73 -20.87
CA ASP A 242 10.39 -0.56 -20.77
C ASP A 242 9.73 -1.48 -19.72
N ASP A 243 10.51 -2.39 -19.10
CA ASP A 243 10.04 -3.37 -18.12
C ASP A 243 9.47 -2.71 -16.86
N ASP A 244 8.42 -3.30 -16.30
CA ASP A 244 7.76 -2.78 -15.11
C ASP A 244 8.66 -2.72 -13.88
N ILE A 245 9.64 -3.63 -13.75
CA ILE A 245 10.60 -3.54 -12.65
C ILE A 245 11.55 -2.36 -12.82
N VAL A 246 11.94 -2.01 -14.06
CA VAL A 246 12.73 -0.80 -14.34
C VAL A 246 11.91 0.43 -13.98
N ARG A 247 10.64 0.46 -14.37
CA ARG A 247 9.71 1.54 -13.98
C ARG A 247 9.58 1.64 -12.45
N ALA A 248 9.44 0.53 -11.74
CA ALA A 248 9.33 0.50 -10.28
C ALA A 248 10.61 0.99 -9.59
N ILE A 249 11.79 0.66 -10.13
CA ILE A 249 13.08 1.21 -9.68
C ILE A 249 13.12 2.71 -9.91
N ASP A 250 12.71 3.20 -11.09
CA ASP A 250 12.68 4.63 -11.42
C ASP A 250 11.70 5.41 -10.53
N MET A 251 10.55 4.83 -10.19
CA MET A 251 9.61 5.42 -9.21
C MET A 251 10.22 5.47 -7.81
N THR A 252 10.95 4.43 -7.40
CA THR A 252 11.63 4.37 -6.10
C THR A 252 12.77 5.40 -6.01
N LEU A 253 13.54 5.57 -7.09
CA LEU A 253 14.54 6.63 -7.23
C LEU A 253 13.90 8.03 -7.13
N ALA A 254 12.78 8.26 -7.79
CA ALA A 254 12.07 9.53 -7.71
C ALA A 254 11.55 9.81 -6.28
N ASN A 255 11.04 8.80 -5.59
CA ASN A 255 10.65 8.94 -4.18
C ASN A 255 11.86 9.28 -3.31
N TRP A 256 12.99 8.59 -3.50
CA TRP A 256 14.23 8.88 -2.78
C TRP A 256 14.73 10.32 -3.03
N GLN A 257 14.69 10.79 -4.28
CA GLN A 257 15.00 12.17 -4.66
C GLN A 257 14.07 13.18 -3.99
N PHE A 258 12.76 12.89 -3.96
CA PHE A 258 11.77 13.70 -3.27
C PHE A 258 12.17 13.85 -1.80
N HIS A 259 12.40 12.74 -1.10
CA HIS A 259 12.81 12.75 0.31
C HIS A 259 14.17 13.43 0.54
N GLY A 260 15.08 13.39 -0.43
CA GLY A 260 16.36 14.10 -0.41
C GLY A 260 16.27 15.62 -0.68
N GLY A 261 15.08 16.15 -0.97
CA GLY A 261 14.85 17.57 -1.23
C GLY A 261 14.77 17.96 -2.72
N ASP A 262 15.03 17.05 -3.65
CA ASP A 262 14.81 17.27 -5.09
C ASP A 262 13.34 17.02 -5.47
N VAL A 263 12.47 17.88 -4.94
CA VAL A 263 11.01 17.78 -5.15
C VAL A 263 10.65 17.97 -6.63
N ALA A 264 11.36 18.84 -7.35
CA ALA A 264 11.09 19.13 -8.75
C ALA A 264 11.48 17.97 -9.67
N GLY A 265 12.69 17.43 -9.54
CA GLY A 265 13.19 16.31 -10.33
C GLY A 265 12.38 15.04 -10.09
N ALA A 266 12.03 14.77 -8.83
CA ALA A 266 11.13 13.68 -8.47
C ALA A 266 9.75 13.82 -9.12
N THR A 267 9.14 15.02 -9.07
CA THR A 267 7.84 15.29 -9.68
C THR A 267 7.86 15.04 -11.18
N ALA A 268 8.84 15.59 -11.89
CA ALA A 268 8.98 15.42 -13.34
C ALA A 268 9.17 13.94 -13.73
N THR A 269 9.94 13.20 -12.93
CA THR A 269 10.14 11.77 -13.14
C THR A 269 8.85 10.97 -12.93
N LEU A 270 8.12 11.21 -11.84
CA LEU A 270 6.84 10.52 -11.60
C LEU A 270 5.80 10.83 -12.69
N GLU A 271 5.72 12.08 -13.16
CA GLU A 271 4.83 12.46 -14.26
C GLU A 271 5.18 11.75 -15.57
N ARG A 272 6.47 11.56 -15.86
CA ARG A 272 6.93 10.80 -17.03
C ARG A 272 6.62 9.31 -16.93
N LEU A 273 6.68 8.73 -15.73
CA LEU A 273 6.46 7.30 -15.47
C LEU A 273 4.99 6.92 -15.32
N TYR A 274 4.09 7.91 -15.29
CA TYR A 274 2.67 7.73 -15.08
C TYR A 274 2.04 6.81 -16.13
N ARG A 275 1.33 5.79 -15.67
CA ARG A 275 0.53 4.87 -16.48
C ARG A 275 -0.87 4.76 -15.85
N PRO A 276 -1.94 5.27 -16.49
CA PRO A 276 -3.29 5.16 -15.96
C PRO A 276 -3.75 3.70 -15.93
N GLU A 277 -4.34 3.28 -14.82
CA GLU A 277 -5.03 2.00 -14.67
C GLU A 277 -6.54 2.23 -14.65
N PRO A 278 -7.37 1.41 -15.35
CA PRO A 278 -8.82 1.59 -15.39
C PRO A 278 -9.46 1.80 -14.02
N ASN A 279 -10.36 2.79 -13.89
CA ASN A 279 -11.11 2.98 -12.66
C ASN A 279 -12.36 2.10 -12.68
N GLU A 280 -12.56 1.30 -11.63
CA GLU A 280 -13.74 0.43 -11.50
C GLU A 280 -14.46 0.70 -10.17
N PRO A 281 -15.72 1.18 -10.19
CA PRO A 281 -16.46 1.66 -11.36
C PRO A 281 -15.93 2.99 -11.91
N ALA A 282 -16.00 3.13 -13.24
CA ALA A 282 -15.65 4.35 -13.97
C ALA A 282 -16.77 5.39 -13.85
N ARG A 283 -16.40 6.67 -13.70
CA ARG A 283 -17.33 7.81 -13.75
C ARG A 283 -16.87 8.84 -14.77
N ARG A 284 -17.76 9.18 -15.69
CA ARG A 284 -17.55 10.29 -16.63
C ARG A 284 -17.84 11.62 -15.93
N ILE A 285 -16.90 12.55 -15.99
CA ILE A 285 -17.00 13.91 -15.44
C ILE A 285 -16.92 14.90 -16.60
N LYS A 286 -17.83 15.87 -16.63
CA LYS A 286 -17.73 17.07 -17.45
C LYS A 286 -17.59 18.28 -16.54
N GLY A 287 -16.90 19.31 -17.00
CA GLY A 287 -16.82 20.51 -16.21
C GLY A 287 -16.19 21.68 -16.92
N ARG A 288 -16.02 22.75 -16.15
CA ARG A 288 -15.28 23.93 -16.60
C ARG A 288 -14.38 24.48 -15.51
N VAL A 289 -13.24 25.01 -15.90
CA VAL A 289 -12.34 25.77 -15.04
C VAL A 289 -12.56 27.26 -15.30
N VAL A 290 -12.74 28.02 -14.23
CA VAL A 290 -12.96 29.47 -14.28
C VAL A 290 -11.98 30.20 -13.37
N ASP A 291 -11.70 31.45 -13.70
CA ASP A 291 -10.90 32.33 -12.87
C ASP A 291 -11.71 32.91 -11.68
N ARG A 292 -11.14 33.90 -10.99
CA ARG A 292 -11.81 34.54 -9.86
C ARG A 292 -13.08 35.30 -10.26
N SER A 293 -13.12 35.86 -11.47
CA SER A 293 -14.24 36.63 -12.04
C SER A 293 -15.33 35.76 -12.64
N GLY A 294 -15.05 34.46 -12.85
CA GLY A 294 -15.95 33.51 -13.50
C GLY A 294 -15.70 33.35 -14.99
N ALA A 295 -14.67 34.02 -15.54
CA ALA A 295 -14.25 33.86 -16.92
C ALA A 295 -13.61 32.47 -17.11
N PRO A 296 -13.82 31.82 -18.26
CA PRO A 296 -13.23 30.51 -18.53
C PRO A 296 -11.70 30.57 -18.61
N VAL A 297 -11.03 29.51 -18.15
CA VAL A 297 -9.57 29.38 -18.21
C VAL A 297 -9.19 28.15 -19.03
N GLY A 298 -8.66 28.38 -20.23
CA GLY A 298 -8.08 27.33 -21.07
C GLY A 298 -6.66 26.95 -20.67
N GLY A 299 -6.25 25.72 -21.00
CA GLY A 299 -4.92 25.19 -20.68
C GLY A 299 -4.72 24.81 -19.20
N ALA A 300 -5.77 24.85 -18.37
CA ALA A 300 -5.68 24.41 -16.99
C ALA A 300 -5.67 22.88 -16.91
N ARG A 301 -4.76 22.34 -16.10
CA ARG A 301 -4.70 20.90 -15.79
C ARG A 301 -5.74 20.57 -14.73
N VAL A 302 -6.53 19.53 -14.96
CA VAL A 302 -7.55 19.02 -14.04
C VAL A 302 -7.19 17.60 -13.63
N VAL A 303 -7.29 17.29 -12.34
CA VAL A 303 -7.02 15.96 -11.78
C VAL A 303 -8.19 15.47 -10.95
N ALA A 304 -8.63 14.25 -11.20
CA ALA A 304 -9.62 13.54 -10.36
C ALA A 304 -9.03 12.23 -9.82
N GLY A 305 -9.34 11.89 -8.57
CA GLY A 305 -8.89 10.64 -7.95
C GLY A 305 -9.37 10.46 -6.52
N LYS A 306 -9.25 9.24 -5.98
CA LYS A 306 -9.66 8.89 -4.59
C LYS A 306 -8.79 9.61 -3.56
N ARG A 307 -7.49 9.69 -3.83
CA ARG A 307 -6.48 10.39 -3.05
C ARG A 307 -5.66 11.24 -4.01
N ILE A 308 -5.43 12.50 -3.65
CA ILE A 308 -4.62 13.43 -4.45
C ILE A 308 -3.54 13.99 -3.54
N ASP A 309 -2.30 13.58 -3.78
CA ASP A 309 -1.13 14.10 -3.07
C ASP A 309 -0.40 15.05 -4.03
N GLY A 310 -0.41 16.35 -3.72
CA GLY A 310 0.28 17.39 -4.49
C GLY A 310 1.53 17.90 -3.79
N ASN A 311 2.22 18.84 -4.45
CA ASN A 311 3.34 19.58 -3.87
C ASN A 311 3.36 21.01 -4.44
N GLN A 312 4.48 21.71 -4.35
CA GLN A 312 4.61 23.07 -4.88
C GLN A 312 4.55 23.16 -6.42
N HIS A 313 4.93 22.10 -7.14
CA HIS A 313 5.00 22.09 -8.61
C HIS A 313 3.72 21.54 -9.27
N THR A 314 3.08 20.55 -8.64
CA THR A 314 1.90 19.88 -9.21
C THR A 314 0.77 19.73 -8.20
N ILE A 315 -0.48 19.74 -8.66
CA ILE A 315 -1.65 19.39 -7.86
C ILE A 315 -1.76 17.89 -7.57
N ALA A 316 -1.05 17.03 -8.32
CA ALA A 316 -1.06 15.60 -8.09
C ALA A 316 0.22 14.92 -8.57
N LEU A 317 0.94 14.29 -7.65
CA LEU A 317 2.03 13.36 -7.91
C LEU A 317 1.47 12.14 -8.64
N ALA A 318 1.98 11.89 -9.85
CA ALA A 318 1.47 10.85 -10.73
C ALA A 318 1.99 9.44 -10.37
N ALA A 319 1.95 9.11 -9.07
CA ALA A 319 2.42 7.84 -8.52
C ALA A 319 1.33 6.76 -8.47
N ASP A 320 0.06 7.15 -8.57
CA ASP A 320 -1.12 6.26 -8.51
C ASP A 320 -1.79 6.17 -9.89
N GLY A 321 -1.96 4.95 -10.41
CA GLY A 321 -2.64 4.69 -11.68
C GLY A 321 -4.14 5.03 -11.68
N GLY A 322 -4.76 5.17 -10.50
CA GLY A 322 -6.17 5.56 -10.34
C GLY A 322 -6.47 7.04 -10.58
N LEU A 323 -5.45 7.89 -10.68
CA LEU A 323 -5.62 9.30 -11.02
C LEU A 323 -6.11 9.46 -12.47
N ARG A 324 -6.77 10.58 -12.77
CA ARG A 324 -7.09 10.96 -14.16
C ARG A 324 -6.82 12.42 -14.39
N TYR A 325 -6.28 12.70 -15.56
CA TYR A 325 -5.87 14.03 -15.98
C TYR A 325 -6.69 14.49 -17.19
N ALA A 326 -7.01 15.77 -17.22
CA ALA A 326 -7.52 16.46 -18.41
C ALA A 326 -6.88 17.85 -18.51
N THR A 327 -6.90 18.44 -19.71
CA THR A 327 -6.52 19.83 -19.93
C THR A 327 -7.73 20.57 -20.49
N THR A 328 -8.01 21.77 -19.97
CA THR A 328 -9.18 22.53 -20.41
C THR A 328 -8.98 23.14 -21.80
N GLY A 329 -10.05 23.16 -22.59
CA GLY A 329 -10.11 23.87 -23.87
C GLY A 329 -10.18 25.40 -23.68
N PRO A 330 -10.13 26.19 -24.77
CA PRO A 330 -10.14 27.66 -24.70
C PRO A 330 -11.35 28.26 -23.96
N ASP A 331 -12.49 27.57 -23.98
CA ASP A 331 -13.72 27.94 -23.26
C ASP A 331 -13.74 27.43 -21.81
N GLY A 332 -12.60 26.94 -21.31
CA GLY A 332 -12.41 26.40 -19.98
C GLY A 332 -13.04 25.03 -19.77
N THR A 333 -13.66 24.41 -20.77
CA THR A 333 -14.32 23.11 -20.62
C THR A 333 -13.34 21.95 -20.59
N PHE A 334 -13.70 20.87 -19.90
CA PHE A 334 -12.95 19.63 -19.89
C PHE A 334 -13.87 18.41 -19.73
N GLU A 335 -13.33 17.24 -20.06
CA GLU A 335 -13.97 15.95 -19.82
C GLU A 335 -12.95 14.94 -19.30
N ILE A 336 -13.36 14.13 -18.32
CA ILE A 336 -12.63 12.94 -17.87
C ILE A 336 -13.57 11.75 -18.06
N ALA A 337 -13.22 10.81 -18.93
CA ALA A 337 -14.10 9.69 -19.30
C ALA A 337 -14.18 8.59 -18.22
N ASP A 338 -13.12 8.43 -17.43
CA ASP A 338 -12.91 7.27 -16.54
C ASP A 338 -12.35 7.70 -15.17
N ALA A 339 -12.99 8.69 -14.53
CA ALA A 339 -12.63 9.12 -13.18
C ALA A 339 -13.09 8.09 -12.14
N SER A 340 -12.49 8.13 -10.95
CA SER A 340 -13.03 7.36 -9.83
C SER A 340 -14.43 7.84 -9.44
N GLU A 341 -15.28 6.93 -8.98
CA GLU A 341 -16.64 7.27 -8.53
C GLU A 341 -16.66 8.25 -7.35
N ILE A 342 -15.67 8.12 -6.46
CA ILE A 342 -15.51 8.88 -5.22
C ILE A 342 -14.11 9.51 -5.15
N GLY A 343 -13.99 10.57 -4.35
CA GLY A 343 -12.73 11.26 -4.14
C GLY A 343 -12.86 12.76 -4.37
N ALA A 344 -11.78 13.36 -4.84
CA ALA A 344 -11.69 14.79 -5.10
C ALA A 344 -11.36 15.08 -6.57
N ILE A 345 -11.71 16.30 -7.00
CA ILE A 345 -11.26 16.87 -8.26
C ILE A 345 -10.69 18.28 -8.01
N ILE A 346 -9.55 18.57 -8.64
CA ILE A 346 -8.75 19.80 -8.46
C ILE A 346 -8.27 20.30 -9.82
N ALA A 347 -8.19 21.61 -10.01
CA ALA A 347 -7.58 22.25 -11.19
C ALA A 347 -6.34 23.07 -10.82
N GLN A 348 -5.39 23.19 -11.76
CA GLN A 348 -4.19 24.02 -11.69
C GLN A 348 -3.98 24.78 -13.00
N HIS A 349 -3.59 26.05 -12.91
CA HIS A 349 -3.10 26.83 -14.05
C HIS A 349 -2.00 27.79 -13.56
N GLY A 350 -0.73 27.45 -13.88
CA GLY A 350 0.43 28.09 -13.25
C GLY A 350 0.40 27.92 -11.73
N GLU A 351 0.52 29.05 -11.01
CA GLU A 351 0.48 29.12 -9.54
C GLU A 351 -0.95 29.10 -8.94
N LEU A 352 -1.98 29.22 -9.79
CA LEU A 352 -3.37 29.19 -9.36
C LEU A 352 -3.86 27.76 -9.23
N ARG A 353 -4.65 27.50 -8.19
CA ARG A 353 -5.27 26.19 -7.95
C ARG A 353 -6.71 26.35 -7.51
N SER A 354 -7.57 25.40 -7.88
CA SER A 354 -8.89 25.31 -7.27
C SER A 354 -8.79 24.64 -5.91
N ARG A 355 -9.80 24.86 -5.06
CA ARG A 355 -10.00 23.98 -3.91
C ARG A 355 -10.40 22.57 -4.38
N PRO A 356 -10.06 21.53 -3.62
CA PRO A 356 -10.65 20.21 -3.81
C PRO A 356 -12.16 20.27 -3.60
N ILE A 357 -12.91 19.67 -4.52
CA ILE A 357 -14.36 19.46 -4.39
C ILE A 357 -14.67 17.97 -4.66
N PRO A 358 -15.85 17.45 -4.24
CA PRO A 358 -16.22 16.08 -4.52
C PRO A 358 -16.30 15.83 -6.03
N ILE A 359 -15.99 14.59 -6.43
CA ILE A 359 -16.29 14.14 -7.80
C ILE A 359 -17.81 14.12 -8.03
N ALA A 360 -18.25 14.74 -9.12
CA ALA A 360 -19.64 14.79 -9.59
C ALA A 360 -19.70 14.75 -11.13
N ASP A 361 -20.88 14.49 -11.70
CA ASP A 361 -21.03 14.36 -13.17
C ASP A 361 -20.74 15.67 -13.90
N THR A 362 -21.11 16.80 -13.27
CA THR A 362 -20.82 18.16 -13.73
C THR A 362 -20.18 18.95 -12.61
N VAL A 363 -19.04 19.60 -12.89
CA VAL A 363 -18.36 20.45 -11.92
C VAL A 363 -17.91 21.79 -12.50
N THR A 364 -17.78 22.80 -11.64
CA THR A 364 -17.09 24.05 -11.95
C THR A 364 -15.96 24.25 -10.94
N LEU A 365 -14.73 24.36 -11.44
CA LEU A 365 -13.53 24.52 -10.64
C LEU A 365 -13.06 25.97 -10.72
N LYS A 366 -13.12 26.68 -9.60
CA LYS A 366 -12.69 28.07 -9.51
C LYS A 366 -11.23 28.15 -9.10
N LEU A 367 -10.38 28.75 -9.93
CA LEU A 367 -8.99 28.97 -9.62
C LEU A 367 -8.81 30.13 -8.65
N GLU A 368 -7.99 29.90 -7.63
CA GLU A 368 -7.66 30.87 -6.58
C GLU A 368 -6.13 30.98 -6.43
N PRO A 369 -5.62 32.15 -6.00
CA PRO A 369 -4.23 32.28 -5.62
C PRO A 369 -3.86 31.35 -4.47
N THR A 370 -2.67 30.77 -4.54
CA THR A 370 -2.12 29.91 -3.50
C THR A 370 -1.21 30.67 -2.55
N SER A 371 -0.65 29.95 -1.58
CA SER A 371 0.35 30.42 -0.62
C SER A 371 1.56 29.49 -0.59
N LEU A 372 2.71 30.06 -0.25
CA LEU A 372 3.96 29.37 0.09
C LEU A 372 4.20 29.45 1.60
N VAL A 373 4.47 28.32 2.24
CA VAL A 373 4.87 28.24 3.64
C VAL A 373 6.33 27.79 3.71
N GLU A 374 7.15 28.60 4.36
CA GLU A 374 8.57 28.32 4.58
C GLU A 374 8.87 28.24 6.08
N GLY A 375 9.78 27.33 6.42
CA GLY A 375 10.08 27.09 7.82
C GLY A 375 11.25 26.16 8.08
N ARG A 376 11.33 25.72 9.33
CA ARG A 376 12.28 24.72 9.82
C ARG A 376 11.55 23.65 10.61
N VAL A 377 12.11 22.45 10.58
CA VAL A 377 11.71 21.31 11.38
C VAL A 377 12.79 21.03 12.41
N GLU A 378 12.40 20.96 13.67
CA GLU A 378 13.22 20.39 14.74
C GLU A 378 13.13 18.86 14.64
N LEU A 379 14.16 18.26 14.03
CA LEU A 379 14.18 16.85 13.65
C LEU A 379 14.30 15.88 14.83
N ALA A 380 14.74 16.38 16.00
CA ALA A 380 14.91 15.58 17.20
C ALA A 380 15.70 14.27 16.99
N GLY A 381 16.78 14.34 16.22
CA GLY A 381 17.65 13.20 15.92
C GLY A 381 17.21 12.33 14.75
N HIS A 382 16.03 12.56 14.17
CA HIS A 382 15.60 11.84 12.97
C HIS A 382 16.36 12.33 11.73
N PRO A 383 16.76 11.44 10.81
CA PRO A 383 17.31 11.85 9.53
C PRO A 383 16.29 12.71 8.75
N PRO A 384 16.69 13.85 8.16
CA PRO A 384 15.77 14.71 7.41
C PRO A 384 14.99 13.97 6.31
N VAL A 385 15.64 13.00 5.65
CA VAL A 385 15.07 12.19 4.56
C VAL A 385 13.86 11.35 4.99
N THR A 386 13.71 11.03 6.28
CA THR A 386 12.54 10.29 6.80
C THR A 386 11.40 11.20 7.23
N VAL A 387 11.60 12.53 7.16
CA VAL A 387 10.63 13.52 7.62
C VAL A 387 10.07 14.27 6.42
N VAL A 388 8.75 14.29 6.31
CA VAL A 388 8.02 15.09 5.32
C VAL A 388 7.15 16.11 6.02
N VAL A 389 6.94 17.27 5.39
CA VAL A 389 5.98 18.26 5.85
C VAL A 389 4.74 18.16 4.98
N VAL A 390 3.60 17.89 5.61
CA VAL A 390 2.32 17.68 4.94
C VAL A 390 1.31 18.73 5.39
N ALA A 391 0.57 19.28 4.44
CA ALA A 391 -0.58 20.14 4.70
C ALA A 391 -1.90 19.48 4.27
N THR A 392 -2.94 19.69 5.07
CA THR A 392 -4.32 19.26 4.79
C THR A 392 -5.32 20.38 5.09
N ASP A 393 -6.47 20.34 4.43
CA ASP A 393 -7.58 21.27 4.70
C ASP A 393 -8.53 20.67 5.76
N PRO A 394 -8.49 21.12 7.02
CA PRO A 394 -9.33 20.59 8.10
C PRO A 394 -10.82 20.93 7.90
N THR A 395 -11.16 21.86 7.00
CA THR A 395 -12.55 22.21 6.69
C THR A 395 -13.19 21.21 5.73
N ARG A 396 -12.37 20.36 5.09
CA ARG A 396 -12.77 19.34 4.11
C ARG A 396 -12.19 17.95 4.45
N PRO A 397 -12.45 17.42 5.66
CA PRO A 397 -11.89 16.15 6.12
C PRO A 397 -12.34 14.93 5.29
N GLU A 398 -13.39 15.09 4.47
CA GLU A 398 -13.89 14.10 3.54
C GLU A 398 -12.96 13.91 2.31
N PHE A 399 -12.14 14.90 1.96
CA PHE A 399 -11.24 14.80 0.82
C PHE A 399 -9.85 14.36 1.26
N ARG A 400 -9.33 13.32 0.62
CA ARG A 400 -7.93 12.90 0.77
C ARG A 400 -7.03 13.71 -0.15
N ALA A 401 -7.07 15.03 -0.01
CA ALA A 401 -6.16 15.94 -0.72
C ALA A 401 -5.07 16.42 0.25
N THR A 402 -3.81 16.17 -0.10
CA THR A 402 -2.66 16.59 0.71
C THR A 402 -1.66 17.36 -0.13
N TRP A 403 -0.86 18.20 0.52
CA TRP A 403 0.31 18.83 -0.09
C TRP A 403 1.54 18.47 0.72
N ALA A 404 2.55 17.89 0.08
CA ALA A 404 3.76 17.45 0.75
C ALA A 404 5.01 18.14 0.20
N THR A 405 6.00 18.28 1.06
CA THR A 405 7.36 18.68 0.69
C THR A 405 8.36 17.95 1.58
N ALA A 406 9.59 17.82 1.09
CA ALA A 406 10.68 17.24 1.86
C ALA A 406 11.26 18.23 2.87
N VAL A 407 12.00 17.69 3.84
CA VAL A 407 12.87 18.47 4.72
C VAL A 407 14.31 18.33 4.24
N THR A 408 14.98 19.46 4.01
CA THR A 408 16.37 19.48 3.58
C THR A 408 17.32 19.08 4.72
N ALA A 409 18.59 18.82 4.39
CA ALA A 409 19.59 18.38 5.36
C ALA A 409 19.78 19.31 6.57
N ASP A 410 19.55 20.62 6.40
CA ASP A 410 19.64 21.64 7.45
C ASP A 410 18.33 21.85 8.23
N GLY A 411 17.34 20.99 7.98
CA GLY A 411 16.02 21.03 8.61
C GLY A 411 15.08 22.07 8.01
N THR A 412 15.42 22.75 6.92
CA THR A 412 14.52 23.73 6.30
C THR A 412 13.49 23.06 5.37
N PHE A 413 12.39 23.75 5.08
CA PHE A 413 11.39 23.28 4.12
C PHE A 413 10.69 24.45 3.42
N ALA A 414 10.18 24.18 2.22
CA ALA A 414 9.31 25.08 1.45
C ALA A 414 8.11 24.28 0.91
N LEU A 415 6.91 24.63 1.36
CA LEU A 415 5.65 23.99 0.98
C LEU A 415 4.77 24.98 0.22
N GLY A 416 4.77 24.87 -1.10
CA GLY A 416 4.03 25.76 -2.01
C GLY A 416 2.71 25.21 -2.51
N GLY A 417 1.97 26.07 -3.23
CA GLY A 417 0.73 25.67 -3.90
C GLY A 417 -0.43 25.36 -2.95
N LEU A 418 -0.40 25.92 -1.75
CA LEU A 418 -1.40 25.71 -0.72
C LEU A 418 -2.63 26.61 -0.96
N PRO A 419 -3.87 26.09 -0.90
CA PRO A 419 -5.04 26.95 -0.96
C PRO A 419 -5.07 27.91 0.24
N ARG A 420 -5.43 29.17 0.00
CA ARG A 420 -5.57 30.17 1.08
C ARG A 420 -6.68 29.78 2.04
N GLY A 421 -6.58 30.20 3.30
CA GLY A 421 -7.53 29.85 4.36
C GLY A 421 -6.89 29.10 5.51
N THR A 422 -7.70 28.33 6.25
CA THR A 422 -7.20 27.54 7.38
C THR A 422 -6.69 26.20 6.90
N LEU A 423 -5.39 25.93 7.09
CA LEU A 423 -4.80 24.61 6.85
C LEU A 423 -4.18 24.05 8.12
N ARG A 424 -4.02 22.73 8.16
CA ARG A 424 -3.16 22.06 9.13
C ARG A 424 -1.87 21.66 8.45
N VAL A 425 -0.75 22.03 9.04
CA VAL A 425 0.58 21.64 8.59
C VAL A 425 1.23 20.81 9.68
N PHE A 426 1.67 19.60 9.35
CA PHE A 426 2.34 18.72 10.28
C PHE A 426 3.61 18.13 9.68
N THR A 427 4.55 17.81 10.56
CA THR A 427 5.64 16.88 10.27
C THR A 427 5.07 15.46 10.30
N ALA A 428 5.47 14.62 9.36
CA ALA A 428 5.17 13.20 9.40
C ALA A 428 6.47 12.42 9.23
N ILE A 429 6.65 11.43 10.10
CA ILE A 429 7.54 10.30 9.84
C ILE A 429 6.64 9.21 9.29
N GLU A 430 6.80 8.92 8.00
CA GLU A 430 6.08 7.83 7.35
C GLU A 430 6.88 6.55 7.55
N GLY A 431 6.41 5.75 8.51
CA GLY A 431 6.79 4.35 8.60
C GLY A 431 5.80 3.47 7.86
N ASP A 432 6.15 2.20 7.74
CA ASP A 432 5.35 1.21 7.02
C ASP A 432 4.01 0.89 7.69
N THR A 433 4.00 0.87 9.02
CA THR A 433 2.83 0.59 9.86
C THR A 433 2.57 1.68 10.89
N THR A 434 3.40 2.72 10.87
CA THR A 434 3.44 3.76 11.90
C THR A 434 3.34 5.13 11.23
N ARG A 435 2.46 5.98 11.75
CA ARG A 435 2.41 7.38 11.34
C ARG A 435 2.48 8.26 12.57
N THR A 436 3.53 9.06 12.64
CA THR A 436 3.79 9.95 13.78
C THR A 436 3.92 11.40 13.30
N GLY A 437 3.21 12.33 13.93
CA GLY A 437 3.26 13.74 13.56
C GLY A 437 2.56 14.70 14.52
N ILE A 438 2.99 15.98 14.50
CA ILE A 438 2.36 17.09 15.23
C ILE A 438 1.89 18.12 14.22
N ALA A 439 0.62 18.48 14.29
CA ALA A 439 -0.01 19.48 13.45
C ALA A 439 -0.10 20.84 14.12
N ARG A 440 0.16 21.85 13.30
CA ARG A 440 -0.07 23.26 13.59
C ARG A 440 -1.12 23.78 12.63
N THR A 441 -2.14 24.44 13.18
CA THR A 441 -3.12 25.16 12.36
C THR A 441 -2.54 26.49 11.92
N LEU A 442 -2.56 26.76 10.61
CA LEU A 442 -2.11 28.00 9.99
C LEU A 442 -3.28 28.68 9.27
N HIS A 443 -3.29 30.02 9.28
CA HIS A 443 -4.25 30.83 8.52
C HIS A 443 -3.53 31.54 7.37
N LEU A 444 -3.60 30.96 6.18
CA LEU A 444 -2.92 31.42 4.98
C LEU A 444 -3.71 32.55 4.31
N LYS A 445 -3.39 33.80 4.63
CA LYS A 445 -4.03 35.00 4.03
C LYS A 445 -3.16 35.69 2.99
N THR A 446 -1.84 35.53 3.08
CA THR A 446 -0.82 36.18 2.24
C THR A 446 -0.20 35.19 1.25
N PRO A 447 0.44 35.67 0.17
CA PRO A 447 1.16 34.80 -0.77
C PRO A 447 2.28 33.98 -0.13
N THR A 448 2.93 34.50 0.91
CA THR A 448 4.03 33.80 1.59
C THR A 448 3.89 33.96 3.11
N ILE A 449 4.19 32.89 3.83
CA ILE A 449 4.33 32.85 5.29
C ILE A 449 5.69 32.22 5.59
N ARG A 450 6.51 32.90 6.38
CA ARG A 450 7.89 32.50 6.69
C ARG A 450 8.07 32.30 8.19
N GLY A 451 9.16 31.63 8.56
CA GLY A 451 9.56 31.45 9.97
C GLY A 451 8.66 30.46 10.72
N ILE A 452 7.98 29.57 10.01
CA ILE A 452 7.25 28.48 10.66
C ILE A 452 8.25 27.52 11.27
N VAL A 453 8.10 27.22 12.56
CA VAL A 453 8.82 26.15 13.22
C VAL A 453 7.84 25.02 13.49
N LEU A 454 8.21 23.82 13.06
CA LEU A 454 7.53 22.56 13.33
C LEU A 454 8.49 21.65 14.10
N THR A 455 7.94 20.68 14.82
CA THR A 455 8.72 19.73 15.61
C THR A 455 8.31 18.32 15.24
N VAL A 456 9.28 17.40 15.27
CA VAL A 456 9.01 15.96 15.19
C VAL A 456 8.73 15.44 16.60
N PRO A 457 7.69 14.63 16.83
CA PRO A 457 7.51 13.93 18.10
C PRO A 457 8.79 13.19 18.48
N SER A 458 9.27 13.41 19.69
CA SER A 458 10.44 12.73 20.22
C SER A 458 10.25 12.56 21.72
N THR A 459 9.49 11.53 22.08
CA THR A 459 9.37 11.14 23.48
C THR A 459 9.95 9.76 23.64
N LYS A 460 10.59 9.51 24.78
CA LYS A 460 11.08 8.17 25.12
C LYS A 460 9.98 7.30 25.74
N ARG A 461 8.77 7.85 25.88
CA ARG A 461 7.65 7.18 26.52
C ARG A 461 7.07 6.17 25.55
N VAL A 462 7.14 4.91 25.97
CA VAL A 462 6.55 3.76 25.26
C VAL A 462 5.40 3.22 26.09
N ILE A 463 4.30 2.89 25.43
CA ILE A 463 3.21 2.12 26.04
C ILE A 463 2.80 0.97 25.13
N HIS A 464 2.22 -0.06 25.72
CA HIS A 464 1.54 -1.12 24.98
C HIS A 464 0.04 -0.96 25.14
N VAL A 465 -0.69 -1.01 24.03
CA VAL A 465 -2.15 -0.92 24.04
C VAL A 465 -2.72 -2.26 23.67
N LEU A 466 -3.48 -2.87 24.58
CA LEU A 466 -4.30 -4.04 24.34
C LEU A 466 -5.67 -3.58 23.83
N VAL A 467 -6.09 -4.09 22.67
CA VAL A 467 -7.39 -3.84 22.08
C VAL A 467 -8.27 -5.05 22.33
N ARG A 468 -9.34 -4.86 23.11
CA ARG A 468 -10.21 -5.93 23.59
C ARG A 468 -11.64 -5.73 23.09
N SER A 469 -12.29 -6.81 22.69
CA SER A 469 -13.71 -6.76 22.32
C SER A 469 -14.62 -6.63 23.52
N THR A 470 -15.66 -5.79 23.43
CA THR A 470 -16.70 -5.65 24.46
C THR A 470 -17.70 -6.82 24.48
N VAL A 471 -17.73 -7.67 23.45
CA VAL A 471 -18.75 -8.73 23.29
C VAL A 471 -18.16 -10.15 23.29
N GLY A 472 -16.89 -10.31 23.67
CA GLY A 472 -16.22 -11.62 23.77
C GLY A 472 -15.82 -12.26 22.44
N ALA A 473 -16.30 -11.78 21.29
CA ALA A 473 -15.79 -12.18 19.97
C ALA A 473 -14.41 -11.55 19.70
N PRO A 474 -13.45 -12.27 19.08
CA PRO A 474 -12.10 -11.74 18.84
C PRO A 474 -12.12 -10.53 17.89
N VAL A 475 -11.24 -9.56 18.15
CA VAL A 475 -11.03 -8.44 17.23
C VAL A 475 -10.09 -8.92 16.12
N VAL A 476 -10.56 -8.93 14.86
CA VAL A 476 -9.78 -9.48 13.74
C VAL A 476 -8.71 -8.51 13.26
N ASN A 477 -9.09 -7.25 13.05
CA ASN A 477 -8.20 -6.15 12.69
C ASN A 477 -8.51 -4.95 13.61
N GLY A 478 -7.50 -4.13 13.89
CA GLY A 478 -7.71 -2.91 14.65
C GLY A 478 -6.59 -1.90 14.42
N ALA A 479 -6.90 -0.64 14.68
CA ALA A 479 -5.90 0.42 14.73
C ALA A 479 -5.87 1.04 16.12
N VAL A 480 -4.68 1.38 16.59
CA VAL A 480 -4.44 2.09 17.84
C VAL A 480 -3.90 3.47 17.51
N LEU A 481 -4.43 4.47 18.21
CA LEU A 481 -3.98 5.85 18.12
C LEU A 481 -3.63 6.36 19.52
N VAL A 482 -2.55 7.11 19.64
CA VAL A 482 -2.26 7.87 20.85
C VAL A 482 -2.43 9.35 20.54
N ILE A 483 -3.27 10.02 21.33
CA ILE A 483 -3.65 11.43 21.12
C ILE A 483 -3.38 12.21 22.40
N SER A 484 -2.85 13.42 22.27
CA SER A 484 -2.65 14.33 23.40
C SER A 484 -3.98 14.77 24.03
N GLY A 485 -3.99 14.93 25.35
CA GLY A 485 -5.17 15.31 26.13
C GLY A 485 -5.97 14.12 26.65
N LYS A 486 -7.11 14.42 27.28
CA LYS A 486 -8.05 13.41 27.79
C LYS A 486 -9.24 13.30 26.84
N VAL A 487 -9.24 12.24 26.05
CA VAL A 487 -10.34 11.84 25.17
C VAL A 487 -10.97 10.56 25.73
N LEU A 488 -12.31 10.51 25.75
CA LEU A 488 -13.07 9.32 26.14
C LEU A 488 -13.60 8.55 24.93
N THR A 489 -14.21 9.24 23.97
CA THR A 489 -14.72 8.65 22.74
C THR A 489 -14.78 9.72 21.66
N MET A 490 -14.63 9.31 20.40
CA MET A 490 -14.89 10.16 19.24
C MET A 490 -15.20 9.30 18.01
N SER A 491 -15.88 9.86 17.03
CA SER A 491 -16.01 9.23 15.71
C SER A 491 -14.74 9.41 14.86
N ALA A 492 -14.54 8.55 13.86
CA ALA A 492 -13.44 8.70 12.90
C ALA A 492 -13.54 10.03 12.13
N ARG A 493 -14.76 10.54 11.91
CA ARG A 493 -15.00 11.86 11.33
C ARG A 493 -14.49 12.98 12.24
N GLU A 494 -14.80 12.92 13.53
CA GLU A 494 -14.31 13.88 14.53
C GLU A 494 -12.80 13.81 14.69
N LEU A 495 -12.22 12.61 14.69
CA LEU A 495 -10.78 12.42 14.67
C LEU A 495 -10.17 13.20 13.50
N ARG A 496 -10.60 12.93 12.25
CA ARG A 496 -10.07 13.65 11.06
C ARG A 496 -10.24 15.16 11.19
N LYS A 497 -11.38 15.63 11.69
CA LYS A 497 -11.65 17.05 11.93
C LYS A 497 -10.81 17.65 13.04
N GLY A 498 -10.44 16.91 14.08
CA GLY A 498 -9.80 17.42 15.29
C GLY A 498 -8.31 17.09 15.43
N MET A 499 -7.76 16.25 14.55
CA MET A 499 -6.40 15.72 14.65
C MET A 499 -5.35 16.84 14.67
N THR A 500 -4.75 17.06 15.84
CA THR A 500 -3.62 17.97 16.09
C THR A 500 -2.29 17.22 16.20
N GLY A 501 -2.33 15.91 16.32
CA GLY A 501 -1.18 15.03 16.27
C GLY A 501 -1.70 13.61 16.04
N ILE A 502 -0.90 12.80 15.35
CA ILE A 502 -1.23 11.41 15.12
C ILE A 502 -0.03 10.57 15.51
N ASN A 503 -0.28 9.53 16.29
CA ASN A 503 0.62 8.42 16.47
C ASN A 503 -0.25 7.17 16.31
N GLU A 504 -0.31 6.68 15.08
CA GLU A 504 -1.19 5.59 14.65
C GLU A 504 -0.34 4.35 14.38
N ARG A 505 -0.82 3.21 14.85
CA ARG A 505 -0.27 1.89 14.52
C ARG A 505 -1.38 0.87 14.29
N ALA A 506 -1.13 -0.05 13.38
CA ALA A 506 -1.92 -1.28 13.28
C ALA A 506 -1.78 -2.13 14.56
N ALA A 507 -2.89 -2.62 15.09
CA ALA A 507 -2.88 -3.62 16.15
C ALA A 507 -2.71 -5.01 15.54
N ARG A 508 -1.94 -5.87 16.20
CA ARG A 508 -1.63 -7.23 15.75
C ARG A 508 -2.04 -8.26 16.80
N GLN A 509 -2.27 -9.49 16.37
CA GLN A 509 -2.57 -10.57 17.30
C GLN A 509 -1.38 -10.91 18.20
N LEU A 510 -1.70 -11.43 19.37
CA LEU A 510 -0.73 -11.95 20.33
C LEU A 510 -0.36 -13.38 19.93
N GLU A 511 0.58 -13.53 19.01
CA GLU A 511 1.13 -14.84 18.62
C GLU A 511 2.59 -14.97 19.05
N GLY A 512 2.90 -15.99 19.85
CA GLY A 512 4.27 -16.42 20.16
C GLY A 512 5.05 -15.56 21.18
N GLU A 513 6.38 -15.66 21.10
CA GLU A 513 7.36 -15.10 22.05
C GLU A 513 7.65 -13.59 21.87
N HIS A 514 7.00 -12.92 20.92
CA HIS A 514 7.34 -11.54 20.53
C HIS A 514 6.50 -10.46 21.22
N ALA A 515 5.49 -10.84 22.01
CA ALA A 515 4.75 -9.90 22.83
C ALA A 515 5.56 -9.55 24.09
N PRO A 516 5.66 -8.27 24.49
CA PRO A 516 6.28 -7.89 25.74
C PRO A 516 5.65 -8.61 26.94
N ALA A 517 6.44 -9.01 27.93
CA ALA A 517 5.98 -9.80 29.07
C ALA A 517 4.80 -9.13 29.81
N ALA A 518 4.82 -7.80 29.95
CA ALA A 518 3.74 -7.04 30.56
C ALA A 518 2.41 -7.14 29.78
N VAL A 519 2.49 -7.25 28.45
CA VAL A 519 1.31 -7.45 27.58
C VAL A 519 0.77 -8.86 27.78
N VAL A 520 1.64 -9.87 27.73
CA VAL A 520 1.25 -11.29 27.91
C VAL A 520 0.56 -11.49 29.27
N ALA A 521 1.06 -10.84 30.33
CA ALA A 521 0.49 -10.96 31.67
C ALA A 521 -0.95 -10.42 31.80
N GLN A 522 -1.38 -9.52 30.91
CA GLN A 522 -2.71 -8.87 30.96
C GLN A 522 -3.64 -9.27 29.81
N ALA A 523 -3.08 -9.89 28.79
CA ALA A 523 -3.78 -10.33 27.59
C ALA A 523 -4.85 -11.39 27.88
N ARG A 524 -5.89 -11.38 27.05
CA ARG A 524 -6.90 -12.44 26.95
C ARG A 524 -6.94 -12.99 25.54
N ALA A 525 -7.50 -14.19 25.38
CA ALA A 525 -7.74 -14.77 24.07
C ALA A 525 -8.59 -13.83 23.21
N GLY A 526 -8.11 -13.53 22.00
CA GLY A 526 -8.78 -12.63 21.05
C GLY A 526 -8.43 -11.14 21.19
N ASP A 527 -7.58 -10.76 22.16
CA ASP A 527 -7.02 -9.40 22.22
C ASP A 527 -6.02 -9.17 21.06
N LEU A 528 -5.99 -7.95 20.54
CA LEU A 528 -4.88 -7.44 19.73
C LEU A 528 -3.98 -6.56 20.59
N PHE A 529 -2.76 -6.30 20.14
CA PHE A 529 -1.90 -5.31 20.78
C PHE A 529 -1.12 -4.46 19.79
N ALA A 530 -0.77 -3.24 20.20
CA ALA A 530 0.18 -2.37 19.51
C ALA A 530 1.18 -1.81 20.53
N THR A 531 2.44 -1.65 20.11
CA THR A 531 3.46 -0.95 20.90
C THR A 531 3.60 0.45 20.35
N MET A 532 3.24 1.45 21.14
CA MET A 532 3.27 2.86 20.76
C MET A 532 4.55 3.48 21.32
N SER A 533 5.49 3.82 20.44
CA SER A 533 6.61 4.72 20.76
C SER A 533 6.14 6.18 20.73
N ASP A 534 6.94 7.15 21.18
CA ASP A 534 6.64 8.59 20.99
C ASP A 534 5.29 9.03 21.57
N VAL A 535 4.89 8.44 22.70
CA VAL A 535 3.67 8.82 23.43
C VAL A 535 3.85 10.23 23.98
N PRO A 536 2.95 11.20 23.70
CA PRO A 536 3.10 12.56 24.18
C PRO A 536 3.36 12.65 25.69
N GLU A 537 4.22 13.57 26.07
CA GLU A 537 4.44 13.90 27.48
C GLU A 537 3.17 14.53 28.08
N GLY A 538 2.91 14.24 29.36
CA GLY A 538 1.72 14.71 30.07
C GLY A 538 0.46 13.89 29.78
N ALA A 539 -0.70 14.56 29.82
CA ALA A 539 -1.99 13.91 29.62
C ALA A 539 -2.14 13.44 28.17
N ALA A 540 -2.38 12.15 27.99
CA ALA A 540 -2.65 11.53 26.70
C ALA A 540 -3.74 10.46 26.85
N SER A 541 -4.39 10.10 25.75
CA SER A 541 -5.33 8.98 25.65
C SER A 541 -4.85 7.97 24.62
N ALA A 542 -5.01 6.69 24.95
CA ALA A 542 -4.90 5.59 24.00
C ALA A 542 -6.29 5.31 23.46
N CYS A 543 -6.44 5.41 22.14
CA CYS A 543 -7.67 5.17 21.42
C CYS A 543 -7.52 3.92 20.55
N ALA A 544 -8.58 3.16 20.38
CA ALA A 544 -8.60 2.03 19.47
C ALA A 544 -9.92 1.95 18.70
N ILE A 545 -9.84 1.33 17.53
CA ILE A 545 -11.00 1.05 16.68
C ILE A 545 -10.86 -0.34 16.09
N ALA A 546 -11.95 -1.12 16.14
CA ALA A 546 -12.06 -2.35 15.38
C ALA A 546 -12.21 -2.02 13.89
N LEU A 547 -11.47 -2.73 13.05
CA LEU A 547 -11.51 -2.60 11.59
C LEU A 547 -12.21 -3.81 10.99
N PRO A 548 -12.75 -3.70 9.76
CA PRO A 548 -13.37 -4.85 9.12
C PRO A 548 -12.37 -5.96 8.87
N ALA A 549 -12.85 -7.19 8.77
CA ALA A 549 -12.01 -8.37 8.55
C ALA A 549 -11.29 -8.34 7.19
N ASP A 550 -11.90 -7.70 6.19
CA ASP A 550 -11.30 -7.50 4.86
C ASP A 550 -11.08 -6.00 4.59
N LEU A 551 -9.81 -5.60 4.55
CA LEU A 551 -9.37 -4.23 4.27
C LEU A 551 -9.24 -3.94 2.76
N ALA A 552 -9.22 -4.97 1.92
CA ALA A 552 -9.08 -4.87 0.47
C ALA A 552 -10.43 -4.66 -0.25
N ASP A 553 -11.56 -4.87 0.43
CA ASP A 553 -12.90 -4.70 -0.14
C ASP A 553 -13.17 -3.24 -0.57
N PRO A 554 -13.25 -2.93 -1.88
CA PRO A 554 -13.50 -1.58 -2.35
C PRO A 554 -14.91 -1.07 -2.00
N THR A 555 -15.90 -1.95 -1.96
CA THR A 555 -17.30 -1.61 -1.61
C THR A 555 -17.40 -1.28 -0.12
N LEU A 556 -16.76 -2.07 0.74
CA LEU A 556 -16.71 -1.78 2.17
C LEU A 556 -15.91 -0.51 2.46
N ASN A 557 -14.78 -0.31 1.79
CA ASN A 557 -13.98 0.91 1.91
C ASN A 557 -14.79 2.16 1.55
N LYS A 558 -15.61 2.10 0.49
CA LYS A 558 -16.55 3.16 0.14
C LYS A 558 -17.57 3.41 1.27
N LYS A 559 -18.14 2.35 1.86
CA LYS A 559 -19.08 2.46 2.99
C LYS A 559 -18.42 3.06 4.23
N VAL A 560 -17.20 2.66 4.55
CA VAL A 560 -16.37 3.22 5.62
C VAL A 560 -16.20 4.72 5.43
N GLU A 561 -15.85 5.16 4.22
CA GLU A 561 -15.64 6.58 3.92
C GLU A 561 -16.91 7.42 4.02
N THR A 562 -18.06 6.88 3.63
CA THR A 562 -19.34 7.60 3.72
C THR A 562 -19.93 7.60 5.12
N ASN A 563 -19.53 6.66 6.00
CA ASN A 563 -20.07 6.47 7.34
C ASN A 563 -19.05 6.69 8.47
N LEU A 564 -18.05 7.56 8.26
CA LEU A 564 -17.00 7.85 9.27
C LEU A 564 -17.54 8.32 10.64
N ASP A 565 -18.75 8.87 10.68
CA ASP A 565 -19.47 9.26 11.89
C ASP A 565 -19.96 8.06 12.73
N LYS A 566 -20.20 6.91 12.09
CA LYS A 566 -20.61 5.66 12.77
C LYS A 566 -19.42 4.86 13.33
N LEU A 567 -18.22 5.18 12.88
CA LEU A 567 -17.00 4.50 13.28
C LEU A 567 -16.45 5.11 14.57
N ILE A 568 -16.76 4.49 15.70
CA ILE A 568 -16.42 5.01 17.02
C ILE A 568 -15.04 4.52 17.46
N LEU A 569 -14.18 5.46 17.81
CA LEU A 569 -12.93 5.24 18.53
C LEU A 569 -13.22 5.29 20.02
N GLN A 570 -12.95 4.19 20.72
CA GLN A 570 -12.97 4.17 22.18
C GLN A 570 -11.61 4.60 22.68
N CYS A 571 -11.58 5.46 23.68
CA CYS A 571 -10.35 6.01 24.23
C CYS A 571 -10.32 5.87 25.75
N VAL A 572 -9.13 5.62 26.29
CA VAL A 572 -8.89 5.63 27.72
C VAL A 572 -7.70 6.54 28.03
N PRO A 573 -7.75 7.33 29.12
CA PRO A 573 -6.58 8.09 29.56
C PRO A 573 -5.40 7.14 29.83
N ILE A 574 -4.20 7.54 29.43
CA ILE A 574 -2.96 6.80 29.68
C ILE A 574 -2.39 7.30 31.02
N PRO A 575 -2.38 6.47 32.09
CA PRO A 575 -1.73 6.85 33.34
C PRO A 575 -0.24 7.15 33.11
N GLU A 576 0.32 8.10 33.87
CA GLU A 576 1.70 8.58 33.70
C GLU A 576 2.74 7.44 33.67
N LYS A 577 2.52 6.41 34.51
CA LYS A 577 3.42 5.26 34.68
C LYS A 577 2.88 3.95 34.08
N ALA A 578 1.83 4.00 33.28
CA ALA A 578 1.29 2.78 32.68
C ALA A 578 2.24 2.26 31.60
N GLU A 579 2.65 1.00 31.75
CA GLU A 579 3.35 0.25 30.71
C GLU A 579 2.35 -0.35 29.71
N VAL A 580 1.20 -0.80 30.21
CA VAL A 580 0.12 -1.40 29.41
C VAL A 580 -1.20 -0.71 29.71
N VAL A 581 -1.99 -0.48 28.66
CA VAL A 581 -3.33 0.09 28.73
C VAL A 581 -4.29 -0.80 27.94
N VAL A 582 -5.47 -1.07 28.49
CA VAL A 582 -6.52 -1.84 27.80
C VAL A 582 -7.58 -0.88 27.28
N VAL A 583 -7.87 -0.96 25.99
CA VAL A 583 -8.97 -0.25 25.32
C VAL A 583 -10.00 -1.27 24.88
N GLU A 584 -11.20 -1.20 25.46
CA GLU A 584 -12.33 -2.03 25.04
C GLU A 584 -13.02 -1.36 23.85
N VAL A 585 -13.17 -2.09 22.75
CA VAL A 585 -13.78 -1.62 21.51
C VAL A 585 -15.03 -2.43 21.17
N PRO A 586 -16.10 -1.80 20.68
CA PRO A 586 -17.23 -2.53 20.10
C PRO A 586 -16.79 -3.24 18.80
N PRO A 587 -17.56 -4.26 18.37
CA PRO A 587 -17.41 -4.82 17.04
C PRO A 587 -17.51 -3.73 15.96
N PHE A 588 -16.85 -3.97 14.81
CA PHE A 588 -17.03 -3.12 13.65
C PHE A 588 -18.53 -3.04 13.29
N PRO A 589 -19.11 -1.83 13.20
CA PRO A 589 -20.54 -1.68 13.01
C PRO A 589 -20.96 -2.12 11.60
N ARG A 590 -22.22 -2.55 11.47
CA ARG A 590 -22.82 -2.74 10.15
C ARG A 590 -22.98 -1.37 9.47
N LEU A 591 -22.56 -1.29 8.21
CA LEU A 591 -22.64 -0.10 7.36
C LEU A 591 -23.59 -0.37 6.18
N ASP A 592 -24.78 -0.91 6.46
CA ASP A 592 -25.84 -1.17 5.46
C ASP A 592 -26.65 0.08 5.09
#